data_AF-Q7WYK1-F1
#
_entry.id   AF-Q7WYK1-F1
#
_cell.length_a   1.000
_cell.length_b   1.000
_cell.length_c   1.000
_cell.angle_alpha   90.00
_cell.angle_beta   90.00
_cell.angle_gamma   90.00
#
_symmetry.space_group_name_H-M   'P 1'
#
loop_
_entity.id
_entity.type
_entity.pdbx_description
1 polymer ?
#
loop_
_entity_poly.entity_id
_entity_poly.type
_entity_poly.pdbx_seq_one_letter_code
_entity_poly.pdbx_strand_id
1 'polypeptide(L)'
;NQHPKTILRSSPVLWHCAPDFQLQANEPVPLVVMDETNPFRQIALETLDMAGISWRIAYEAASLSAVRAAVNAEVGITARPLEMHNADLRI
;
A
#
# COMPACT_ATOMS: atom_id res chain seq x y z
N ASN A 1 -8.08 -13.92 -27.30
CA ASN A 1 -6.61 -13.89 -27.19
C ASN A 1 -6.11 -14.98 -26.25
N GLN A 2 -5.87 -16.19 -26.76
CA GLN A 2 -5.27 -17.30 -26.01
C GLN A 2 -3.76 -17.30 -26.24
N HIS A 3 -3.05 -16.48 -25.49
CA HIS A 3 -1.61 -16.67 -25.34
C HIS A 3 -1.38 -17.58 -24.12
N PRO A 4 -0.48 -18.59 -24.21
CA PRO A 4 -0.14 -19.41 -23.07
C PRO A 4 0.41 -18.52 -21.95
N LYS A 5 -0.12 -18.66 -20.73
CA LYS A 5 0.33 -17.94 -19.53
C LYS A 5 1.14 -18.89 -18.66
N THR A 6 2.25 -18.42 -18.11
CA THR A 6 3.05 -19.12 -17.12
C THR A 6 3.22 -18.22 -15.91
N ILE A 7 2.99 -18.75 -14.71
CA ILE A 7 3.22 -18.01 -13.46
C ILE A 7 4.73 -17.95 -13.23
N LEU A 8 5.28 -16.72 -13.17
CA LEU A 8 6.70 -16.51 -12.89
C LEU A 8 6.98 -16.47 -11.38
N ARG A 9 6.05 -15.89 -10.61
CA ARG A 9 6.13 -15.76 -9.15
C ARG A 9 4.73 -15.52 -8.57
N SER A 10 4.56 -15.93 -7.32
CA SER A 10 3.52 -15.42 -6.43
C SER A 10 4.19 -14.71 -5.26
N SER A 11 3.75 -13.49 -4.96
CA SER A 11 4.29 -12.68 -3.87
C SER A 11 3.15 -12.16 -3.01
N PRO A 12 3.30 -12.13 -1.67
CA PRO A 12 2.29 -11.57 -0.81
C PRO A 12 2.21 -10.05 -0.98
N VAL A 13 1.01 -9.50 -0.82
CA VAL A 13 0.79 -8.06 -0.63
C VAL A 13 0.81 -7.79 0.87
N LEU A 14 1.65 -6.86 1.27
CA LEU A 14 1.92 -6.52 2.67
C LEU A 14 1.64 -5.03 2.89
N TRP A 15 1.33 -4.66 4.11
CA TRP A 15 1.29 -3.25 4.52
C TRP A 15 2.72 -2.76 4.74
N HIS A 16 3.07 -1.59 4.21
CA HIS A 16 4.38 -0.96 4.38
C HIS A 16 4.21 0.40 5.02
N CYS A 17 5.07 0.71 5.99
CA CYS A 17 5.16 2.01 6.63
C CYS A 17 6.62 2.35 6.97
N ALA A 18 6.90 3.61 7.32
CA ALA A 18 8.23 3.96 7.85
C ALA A 18 8.50 3.23 9.18
N PRO A 19 9.77 2.99 9.56
CA PRO A 19 10.14 2.30 10.79
C PRO A 19 9.47 2.89 12.04
N ASP A 20 9.44 4.22 12.13
CA ASP A 20 8.94 4.94 13.29
C ASP A 20 7.46 5.33 13.17
N PHE A 21 6.80 5.05 12.03
CA PHE A 21 5.39 5.36 11.82
C PHE A 21 4.50 4.70 12.89
N GLN A 22 3.69 5.52 13.56
CA GLN A 22 2.73 5.08 14.57
C GLN A 22 1.30 5.25 14.05
N LEU A 23 0.57 4.13 13.99
CA LEU A 23 -0.87 4.20 13.72
C LEU A 23 -1.59 4.70 14.97
N GLN A 24 -2.30 5.81 14.84
CA GLN A 24 -3.09 6.36 15.94
C GLN A 24 -4.33 5.50 16.16
N ALA A 25 -4.52 5.03 17.39
CA ALA A 25 -5.69 4.25 17.76
C ALA A 25 -6.95 5.11 17.58
N ASN A 26 -8.00 4.52 17.01
CA ASN A 26 -9.29 5.15 16.72
C ASN A 26 -9.28 6.26 15.65
N GLU A 27 -8.17 6.47 14.95
CA GLU A 27 -8.16 7.30 13.74
C GLU A 27 -8.27 6.44 12.47
N PRO A 28 -8.90 6.96 11.39
CA PRO A 28 -8.88 6.27 10.12
C PRO A 28 -7.45 6.04 9.62
N VAL A 29 -7.17 4.83 9.14
CA VAL A 29 -5.88 4.46 8.56
C VAL A 29 -5.50 5.41 7.43
N PRO A 30 -4.35 6.13 7.52
CA PRO A 30 -3.91 7.05 6.48
C PRO A 30 -3.25 6.28 5.34
N LEU A 31 -3.88 6.28 4.17
CA LEU A 31 -3.40 5.54 3.00
C LEU A 31 -2.61 6.43 2.04
N VAL A 32 -1.44 5.93 1.65
CA VAL A 32 -0.67 6.38 0.49
C VAL A 32 -0.98 5.45 -0.68
N VAL A 33 -1.68 5.97 -1.68
CA VAL A 33 -2.16 5.20 -2.84
C VAL A 33 -1.66 5.80 -4.15
N MET A 34 -1.79 5.05 -5.24
CA MET A 34 -1.75 5.61 -6.60
C MET A 34 -3.20 5.84 -7.09
N ASP A 35 -3.37 6.22 -8.36
CA ASP A 35 -4.68 6.44 -8.96
C ASP A 35 -5.64 5.23 -8.83
N GLU A 36 -6.91 5.47 -9.15
CA GLU A 36 -8.01 4.50 -9.01
C GLU A 36 -7.87 3.25 -9.90
N THR A 37 -7.03 3.30 -10.94
CA THR A 37 -6.78 2.12 -11.80
C THR A 37 -5.73 1.18 -11.22
N ASN A 38 -5.05 1.60 -10.14
CA ASN A 38 -4.02 0.79 -9.53
C ASN A 38 -4.61 -0.38 -8.73
N PRO A 39 -4.26 -1.64 -9.04
CA PRO A 39 -4.84 -2.80 -8.36
C PRO A 39 -4.51 -2.84 -6.87
N PHE A 40 -3.38 -2.28 -6.43
CA PHE A 40 -3.02 -2.27 -5.02
C PHE A 40 -3.81 -1.25 -4.21
N ARG A 41 -4.32 -0.18 -4.84
CA ARG A 41 -5.31 0.70 -4.20
C ARG A 41 -6.57 -0.09 -3.92
N GLN A 42 -7.14 -0.74 -4.93
CA GLN A 42 -8.35 -1.53 -4.77
C GLN A 42 -8.20 -2.60 -3.69
N ILE A 43 -7.12 -3.39 -3.72
CA ILE A 43 -6.83 -4.40 -2.69
C ILE A 43 -6.80 -3.79 -1.28
N ALA A 44 -6.13 -2.65 -1.11
CA ALA A 44 -6.04 -1.98 0.19
C ALA A 44 -7.42 -1.56 0.71
N LEU A 45 -8.22 -0.89 -0.14
CA LEU A 45 -9.54 -0.38 0.23
C LEU A 45 -10.50 -1.52 0.58
N GLU A 46 -10.60 -2.52 -0.30
CA GLU A 46 -11.47 -3.68 -0.09
C GLU A 46 -11.09 -4.46 1.17
N THR A 47 -9.78 -4.64 1.44
CA THR A 47 -9.32 -5.35 2.63
C THR A 47 -9.74 -4.62 3.92
N LEU A 48 -9.61 -3.29 3.94
CA LEU A 48 -9.98 -2.49 5.11
C LEU A 48 -11.50 -2.40 5.30
N ASP A 49 -12.24 -2.24 4.20
CA ASP A 49 -13.71 -2.24 4.19
C ASP A 49 -14.26 -3.57 4.70
N MET A 50 -13.73 -4.70 4.20
CA MET A 50 -14.10 -6.04 4.67
C MET A 50 -13.79 -6.26 6.15
N ALA A 51 -12.72 -5.64 6.66
CA ALA A 51 -12.36 -5.71 8.07
C ALA A 51 -13.14 -4.72 8.96
N GLY A 52 -13.94 -3.83 8.38
CA GLY A 52 -14.62 -2.75 9.11
C GLY A 52 -13.66 -1.71 9.69
N ILE A 53 -12.46 -1.57 9.12
CA ILE A 53 -11.44 -0.63 9.57
C ILE A 53 -11.60 0.67 8.79
N SER A 54 -11.86 1.78 9.48
CA SER A 54 -11.96 3.10 8.84
C SER A 54 -10.61 3.51 8.23
N TRP A 55 -10.67 4.13 7.05
CA TRP A 55 -9.50 4.61 6.33
C TRP A 55 -9.76 5.95 5.65
N ARG A 56 -8.69 6.63 5.27
CA ARG A 56 -8.74 7.84 4.44
C ARG A 56 -7.58 7.83 3.45
N ILE A 57 -7.78 8.46 2.29
CA ILE A 57 -6.65 8.76 1.40
C ILE A 57 -5.89 9.94 2.00
N ALA A 58 -4.68 9.68 2.48
CA ALA A 58 -3.77 10.71 3.01
C ALA A 58 -2.94 11.36 1.89
N TYR A 59 -2.60 10.58 0.86
CA TYR A 59 -1.86 11.05 -0.30
C TYR A 59 -2.13 10.18 -1.53
N GLU A 60 -2.37 10.83 -2.67
CA GLU A 60 -2.44 10.18 -3.98
C GLU A 60 -1.15 10.49 -4.76
N ALA A 61 -0.35 9.46 -4.99
CA ALA A 61 0.96 9.54 -5.59
C ALA A 61 0.92 9.27 -7.10
N ALA A 62 1.62 10.09 -7.88
CA ALA A 62 1.71 9.93 -9.34
C ALA A 62 2.69 8.83 -9.81
N SER A 63 3.44 8.20 -8.90
CA SER A 63 4.42 7.15 -9.24
C SER A 63 4.78 6.28 -8.04
N LEU A 64 5.38 5.11 -8.29
CA LEU A 64 5.91 4.25 -7.21
C LEU A 64 7.00 4.95 -6.39
N SER A 65 7.85 5.77 -7.02
CA SER A 65 8.86 6.56 -6.31
C SER A 65 8.23 7.59 -5.37
N ALA A 66 7.11 8.21 -5.79
CA ALA A 66 6.36 9.13 -4.94
C ALA A 66 5.65 8.40 -3.79
N VAL A 67 5.15 7.18 -4.00
CA VAL A 67 4.65 6.32 -2.90
C VAL A 67 5.75 6.08 -1.87
N ARG A 68 6.93 5.62 -2.31
CA ARG A 68 8.07 5.37 -1.41
C ARG A 68 8.45 6.63 -0.63
N ALA A 69 8.55 7.78 -1.30
CA ALA A 69 8.89 9.04 -0.65
C ALA A 69 7.86 9.46 0.40
N ALA A 70 6.56 9.36 0.10
CA ALA A 70 5.50 9.72 1.03
C ALA A 70 5.44 8.77 2.25
N VAL A 71 5.64 7.46 2.04
CA VAL A 71 5.67 6.50 3.14
C VAL A 71 6.90 6.72 4.02
N ASN A 72 8.09 6.93 3.44
CA ASN A 72 9.30 7.26 4.20
C ASN A 72 9.18 8.59 4.97
N ALA A 73 8.39 9.53 4.47
CA ALA A 73 8.06 10.79 5.14
C ALA A 73 6.88 10.65 6.13
N GLU A 74 6.49 9.43 6.49
CA GLU A 74 5.44 9.12 7.49
C GLU A 74 4.05 9.68 7.17
N VAL A 75 3.78 9.99 5.90
CA VAL A 75 2.46 10.51 5.47
C VAL A 75 1.35 9.47 5.68
N GLY A 76 1.70 8.18 5.65
CA GLY A 76 0.79 7.08 5.90
C GLY A 76 1.39 5.72 5.52
N ILE A 77 0.51 4.74 5.31
CA ILE A 77 0.88 3.36 4.96
C ILE A 77 0.42 3.00 3.55
N THR A 78 0.98 1.95 2.93
CA THR A 78 0.58 1.47 1.61
C THR A 78 0.54 -0.06 1.54
N ALA A 79 -0.40 -0.64 0.80
CA ALA A 79 -0.41 -2.09 0.53
C ALA A 79 0.37 -2.38 -0.76
N ARG A 80 1.46 -3.15 -0.70
CA ARG A 80 2.33 -3.44 -1.85
C ARG A 80 2.97 -4.82 -1.77
N PRO A 81 3.37 -5.43 -2.91
CA PRO A 81 4.09 -6.69 -2.91
C PRO A 81 5.37 -6.63 -2.07
N LEU A 82 5.81 -7.77 -1.55
CA LEU A 82 7.06 -7.91 -0.80
C LEU A 82 8.27 -7.26 -1.50
N GLU A 83 8.31 -7.27 -2.83
CA GLU A 83 9.36 -6.66 -3.64
C GLU A 83 9.52 -5.14 -3.45
N MET A 84 8.53 -4.46 -2.86
CA MET A 84 8.66 -3.05 -2.51
C MET A 84 9.59 -2.83 -1.30
N HIS A 85 9.72 -3.83 -0.41
CA HIS A 85 10.50 -3.72 0.82
C HIS A 85 11.93 -3.23 0.54
N ASN A 86 12.38 -2.26 1.31
CA ASN A 86 13.77 -1.82 1.43
C ASN A 86 14.11 -1.57 2.92
N ALA A 87 15.35 -1.16 3.22
CA ALA A 87 15.79 -0.91 4.60
C ALA A 87 15.02 0.23 5.31
N ASP A 88 14.35 1.10 4.55
CA ASP A 88 13.64 2.28 5.05
C ASP A 88 12.15 2.02 5.31
N LEU A 89 11.69 0.76 5.17
CA LEU A 89 10.30 0.38 5.34
C LEU A 89 10.19 -0.82 6.27
N ARG A 90 9.18 -0.80 7.14
CA ARG A 90 8.74 -1.95 7.92
C ARG A 90 7.38 -2.44 7.45
N ILE A 91 7.15 -3.73 7.68
CA ILE A 91 5.86 -4.42 7.47
C ILE A 91 5.09 -4.48 8.79
#